data_AF-A0A0R3VZN8-F1
#
_entry.id   AF-A0A0R3VZN8-F1
#
_cell.length_a   1.000
_cell.length_b   1.000
_cell.length_c   1.000
_cell.angle_alpha   90.00
_cell.angle_beta   90.00
_cell.angle_gamma   90.00
#
_symmetry.space_group_name_H-M   'P 1'
#
loop_
_entity.id
_entity.type
_entity.pdbx_description
1 polymer ?
#
loop_
_entity_poly.entity_id
_entity_poly.type
_entity_poly.pdbx_seq_one_letter_code
_entity_poly.pdbx_strand_id
1 'polypeptide(L)'
;MRWPFKVVNSNGKPQVEVKYYGKTKQFTAEEISSMVTNAVVAVPACFNGSQRRATIDAGKIAGLNVMHIVSEPMAAALAYGLHKRIDSQRNVFIFDVSVISIGNEKFEAKAGGDDFDSRLVNYCVETFKQVYGGIDLTTNAKAISRLRKACETAKRTLSLHELTNIDVESLCGDIDFSLSISRCQFEQLCSDPFNRMLNIVNQTLSDAKLDKADVLLVGGSTPVLRVQYLLQNVFSRSKFIGLINPDEAATCDAAFLASNMVEKQSLQILKATPLSLNLALARGKLVNLIERSMKVPTKKTVTPITSPDNQRDMLIRVHGGGRALTNGNNLVDEFHLLGVPPSPREFTWVEVTFTIDENGVLNVSAVDILADKRIQVCIRDSGHLSEEQIELMINEAENRRIRNRESEMDDEEIRLKTLEKQRKNMRRMCKNTLKLMDFDQDTTKDTYELMRQKVESTYSSITAVVPNNMK
;
A
#
# COMPACT_ATOMS: atom_id res chain seq x y z
N MET A 1 -6.75 31.75 -18.50
CA MET A 1 -5.84 30.66 -18.91
C MET A 1 -5.28 30.03 -17.65
N ARG A 2 -5.56 28.75 -17.39
CA ARG A 2 -5.40 28.12 -16.05
C ARG A 2 -4.37 26.98 -16.00
N TRP A 3 -3.63 26.72 -17.08
CA TRP A 3 -2.68 25.60 -17.14
C TRP A 3 -1.25 26.07 -17.37
N PRO A 4 -0.26 25.47 -16.68
CA PRO A 4 1.15 25.86 -16.78
C PRO A 4 1.87 25.35 -18.04
N PHE A 5 1.17 24.61 -18.91
CA PHE A 5 1.71 24.03 -20.15
C PHE A 5 0.99 24.57 -21.39
N LYS A 6 1.69 24.60 -22.53
CA LYS A 6 1.15 25.09 -23.79
C LYS A 6 0.31 24.00 -24.45
N VAL A 7 -0.92 24.34 -24.84
CA VAL A 7 -1.77 23.46 -25.65
C VAL A 7 -1.84 24.01 -27.06
N VAL A 8 -1.53 23.18 -28.04
CA VAL A 8 -1.54 23.50 -29.47
C VAL A 8 -2.62 22.69 -30.17
N ASN A 9 -3.26 23.28 -31.18
CA ASN A 9 -4.21 22.57 -32.02
C ASN A 9 -3.46 21.96 -33.20
N SER A 10 -3.42 20.63 -33.26
CA SER A 10 -2.86 19.87 -34.39
C SER A 10 -4.00 19.11 -35.06
N ASN A 11 -4.39 19.54 -36.26
CA ASN A 11 -5.47 18.93 -37.06
C ASN A 11 -6.82 18.80 -36.32
N GLY A 12 -7.21 19.82 -35.55
CA GLY A 12 -8.47 19.84 -34.80
C GLY A 12 -8.42 19.12 -33.45
N LYS A 13 -7.25 18.57 -33.07
CA LYS A 13 -7.04 17.90 -31.77
C LYS A 13 -6.11 18.73 -30.87
N PRO A 14 -6.46 18.94 -29.59
CA PRO A 14 -5.55 19.57 -28.64
C PRO A 14 -4.39 18.63 -28.31
N GLN A 15 -3.16 19.13 -28.41
CA GLN A 15 -1.93 18.46 -28.01
C GLN A 15 -1.17 19.33 -27.02
N VAL A 16 -0.54 18.72 -26.02
CA VAL A 16 0.32 19.44 -25.06
C VAL A 16 1.72 19.54 -25.65
N GLU A 17 2.21 20.77 -25.79
CA GLU A 17 3.54 21.07 -26.29
C GLU A 17 4.50 21.27 -25.11
N VAL A 18 5.56 20.46 -25.04
CA VAL A 18 6.60 20.54 -24.01
C VAL A 18 8.00 20.49 -24.64
N LYS A 19 9.01 21.01 -23.92
CA LYS A 19 10.42 20.81 -24.28
C LYS A 19 10.90 19.51 -23.65
N TYR A 20 11.31 18.55 -24.48
CA TYR A 20 11.85 17.26 -24.07
C TYR A 20 13.22 17.06 -24.73
N TYR A 21 14.29 16.91 -23.94
CA TYR A 21 15.69 16.84 -24.40
C TYR A 21 16.08 17.96 -25.39
N GLY A 22 15.73 19.21 -25.06
CA GLY A 22 16.07 20.37 -25.89
C GLY A 22 15.27 20.48 -27.19
N LYS A 23 14.35 19.55 -27.47
CA LYS A 23 13.47 19.59 -28.64
C LYS A 23 12.02 19.82 -28.21
N THR A 24 11.28 20.59 -28.99
CA THR A 24 9.83 20.74 -28.79
C THR A 24 9.13 19.47 -29.26
N LYS A 25 8.36 18.84 -28.37
CA LYS A 25 7.49 17.71 -28.68
C LYS A 25 6.05 18.05 -28.35
N GLN A 26 5.13 17.52 -29.15
CA GLN A 26 3.69 17.66 -28.94
C GLN A 26 3.16 16.26 -28.64
N PHE A 27 2.38 16.16 -27.57
CA PHE A 27 1.78 14.92 -27.12
C PHE A 27 0.26 15.04 -27.12
N THR A 28 -0.43 14.02 -27.62
CA THR A 28 -1.89 13.96 -27.46
C THR A 28 -2.26 13.66 -26.01
N ALA A 29 -3.49 13.96 -25.62
CA ALA A 29 -3.98 13.61 -24.29
C ALA A 29 -3.90 12.09 -24.04
N GLU A 30 -4.08 11.27 -25.08
CA GLU A 30 -3.98 9.81 -25.05
C GLU A 30 -2.53 9.33 -24.91
N GLU A 31 -1.57 10.01 -25.56
CA GLU A 31 -0.13 9.73 -25.37
C GLU A 31 0.27 10.05 -23.93
N ILE A 32 -0.16 11.19 -23.38
CA ILE A 32 0.12 11.57 -21.98
C ILE A 32 -0.56 10.60 -21.00
N SER A 33 -1.79 10.17 -21.30
CA SER A 33 -2.53 9.22 -20.48
C SER A 33 -1.95 7.81 -20.55
N SER A 34 -1.42 7.39 -21.70
CA SER A 34 -0.73 6.11 -21.88
C SER A 34 0.72 6.12 -21.36
N MET A 35 1.29 7.30 -21.12
CA MET A 35 2.64 7.49 -20.57
C MET A 35 2.77 7.26 -19.06
N VAL A 36 1.67 7.06 -18.31
CA VAL A 36 1.77 6.73 -16.88
C VAL A 36 2.04 5.25 -16.70
N THR A 37 3.21 4.81 -17.17
CA THR A 37 3.74 3.47 -16.95
C THR A 37 4.55 3.39 -15.67
N ASN A 38 5.05 4.51 -15.16
CA ASN A 38 5.94 4.55 -14.00
C ASN A 38 5.22 5.15 -12.79
N ALA A 39 5.36 4.51 -11.63
CA ALA A 39 4.73 4.97 -10.39
C ALA A 39 5.65 4.81 -9.17
N VAL A 40 5.53 5.74 -8.23
CA VAL A 40 5.97 5.55 -6.84
C VAL A 40 4.74 5.24 -6.02
N VAL A 41 4.78 4.16 -5.24
CA VAL A 41 3.63 3.71 -4.45
C VAL A 41 3.89 3.96 -2.97
N ALA A 42 2.97 4.65 -2.31
CA ALA A 42 2.99 4.82 -0.87
C ALA A 42 2.42 3.58 -0.18
N VAL A 43 3.06 3.14 0.91
CA VAL A 43 2.59 2.04 1.75
C VAL A 43 2.66 2.40 3.22
N PRO A 44 1.86 1.79 4.10
CA PRO A 44 2.01 1.97 5.53
C PRO A 44 3.44 1.67 6.00
N ALA A 45 3.96 2.44 6.96
CA ALA A 45 5.31 2.21 7.50
C ALA A 45 5.46 0.81 8.12
N CYS A 46 4.35 0.26 8.62
CA CYS A 46 4.27 -1.08 9.20
C CYS A 46 4.41 -2.23 8.21
N PHE A 47 4.35 -1.99 6.90
CA PHE A 47 4.43 -3.07 5.93
C PHE A 47 5.77 -3.80 6.03
N ASN A 48 5.70 -5.11 6.20
CA ASN A 48 6.84 -6.01 6.14
C ASN A 48 7.30 -6.24 4.68
N GLY A 49 8.38 -6.98 4.49
CA GLY A 49 8.94 -7.25 3.15
C GLY A 49 7.93 -7.90 2.19
N SER A 50 7.15 -8.87 2.67
CA SER A 50 6.16 -9.57 1.84
C SER A 50 4.99 -8.68 1.43
N GLN A 51 4.47 -7.84 2.32
CA GLN A 51 3.41 -6.87 2.01
C GLN A 51 3.90 -5.78 1.04
N ARG A 52 5.14 -5.29 1.21
CA ARG A 52 5.76 -4.35 0.26
C ARG A 52 5.87 -4.98 -1.12
N ARG A 53 6.36 -6.23 -1.21
CA ARG A 53 6.47 -6.96 -2.47
C ARG A 53 5.11 -7.23 -3.11
N ALA A 54 4.12 -7.66 -2.35
CA ALA A 54 2.75 -7.83 -2.83
C ALA A 54 2.19 -6.53 -3.42
N THR A 55 2.55 -5.37 -2.85
CA THR A 55 2.17 -4.07 -3.40
C THR A 55 2.90 -3.76 -4.72
N ILE A 56 4.18 -4.11 -4.85
CA ILE A 56 4.93 -4.01 -6.12
C ILE A 56 4.26 -4.88 -7.19
N ASP A 57 3.93 -6.12 -6.84
CA ASP A 57 3.34 -7.08 -7.78
C ASP A 57 1.91 -6.67 -8.16
N ALA A 58 1.13 -6.11 -7.23
CA ALA A 58 -0.17 -5.50 -7.54
C ALA A 58 -0.02 -4.33 -8.53
N GLY A 59 1.02 -3.51 -8.39
CA GLY A 59 1.36 -2.47 -9.35
C GLY A 59 1.66 -3.04 -10.74
N LYS A 60 2.49 -4.10 -10.81
CA LYS A 60 2.78 -4.79 -12.08
C LYS A 60 1.53 -5.38 -12.73
N ILE A 61 0.66 -6.03 -11.95
CA ILE A 61 -0.62 -6.57 -12.41
C ILE A 61 -1.53 -5.45 -12.94
N ALA A 62 -1.47 -4.27 -12.32
CA ALA A 62 -2.16 -3.08 -12.80
C ALA A 62 -1.52 -2.44 -14.06
N GLY A 63 -0.39 -2.96 -14.56
CA GLY A 63 0.34 -2.42 -15.70
C GLY A 63 1.23 -1.21 -15.34
N LEU A 64 1.58 -1.07 -14.06
CA LEU A 64 2.48 -0.03 -13.56
C LEU A 64 3.87 -0.63 -13.26
N ASN A 65 4.90 0.03 -13.76
CA ASN A 65 6.27 -0.11 -13.29
C ASN A 65 6.44 0.67 -11.97
N VAL A 66 6.39 -0.05 -10.86
CA VAL A 66 6.62 0.51 -9.52
C VAL A 66 8.11 0.82 -9.37
N MET A 67 8.49 2.06 -9.64
CA MET A 67 9.87 2.53 -9.57
C MET A 67 10.43 2.45 -8.15
N HIS A 68 9.60 2.76 -7.17
CA HIS A 68 10.00 2.82 -5.77
C HIS A 68 8.80 2.74 -4.83
N ILE A 69 9.00 2.16 -3.65
CA ILE A 69 8.02 2.17 -2.55
C ILE A 69 8.47 3.13 -1.44
N VAL A 70 7.59 4.06 -1.09
CA VAL A 70 7.78 5.01 0.00
C VAL A 70 6.82 4.70 1.13
N SER A 71 7.25 4.82 2.38
CA SER A 71 6.30 4.73 3.49
C SER A 71 5.46 6.01 3.57
N GLU A 72 4.16 5.91 3.78
CA GLU A 72 3.22 7.04 3.94
C GLU A 72 3.73 8.16 4.86
N PRO A 73 4.24 7.90 6.09
CA PRO A 73 4.76 8.98 6.93
C PRO A 73 6.03 9.62 6.35
N MET A 74 6.85 8.87 5.61
CA MET A 74 8.01 9.45 4.92
C MET A 74 7.58 10.31 3.74
N ALA A 75 6.57 9.88 2.99
CA ALA A 75 6.00 10.70 1.93
C ALA A 75 5.51 12.02 2.52
N ALA A 76 4.69 12.00 3.56
CA ALA A 76 4.23 13.22 4.23
C ALA A 76 5.36 14.08 4.84
N ALA A 77 6.45 13.46 5.31
CA ALA A 77 7.65 14.18 5.76
C ALA A 77 8.24 15.05 4.66
N LEU A 78 8.27 14.52 3.44
CA LEU A 78 8.82 15.19 2.27
C LEU A 78 7.94 16.37 1.86
N ALA A 79 6.59 16.25 1.88
CA ALA A 79 5.68 17.38 1.63
C ALA A 79 5.99 18.51 2.56
N TYR A 80 6.13 18.17 3.84
CA TYR A 80 6.43 19.16 4.87
C TYR A 80 7.77 19.85 4.61
N GLY A 81 8.80 19.07 4.24
CA GLY A 81 10.11 19.56 3.89
C GLY A 81 10.15 20.50 2.69
N LEU A 82 9.28 20.29 1.70
CA LEU A 82 9.21 21.09 0.46
C LEU A 82 8.43 22.39 0.63
N HIS A 83 7.34 22.36 1.40
CA HIS A 83 6.47 23.53 1.60
C HIS A 83 7.10 24.61 2.47
N LYS A 84 8.06 24.25 3.33
CA LYS A 84 8.82 25.22 4.12
C LYS A 84 10.25 25.29 3.60
N ARG A 85 10.77 26.49 3.37
CA ARG A 85 12.23 26.67 3.29
C ARG A 85 12.80 26.36 4.67
N ILE A 86 13.31 25.14 4.83
CA ILE A 86 13.93 24.68 6.07
C ILE A 86 15.37 25.19 6.08
N ASP A 87 15.57 26.36 6.68
CA ASP A 87 16.90 26.98 6.79
C ASP A 87 17.72 26.43 7.99
N SER A 88 17.16 25.50 8.77
CA SER A 88 17.78 24.91 9.97
C SER A 88 17.31 23.49 10.21
N GLN A 89 18.17 22.65 10.81
CA GLN A 89 17.81 21.28 11.17
C GLN A 89 16.58 21.27 12.10
N ARG A 90 15.57 20.47 11.76
CA ARG A 90 14.34 20.33 12.56
C ARG A 90 14.00 18.87 12.77
N ASN A 91 13.50 18.57 13.97
CA ASN A 91 12.90 17.28 14.28
C ASN A 91 11.40 17.37 14.03
N VAL A 92 10.88 16.48 13.21
CA VAL A 92 9.45 16.39 12.87
C VAL A 92 8.94 15.04 13.32
N PHE A 93 7.94 15.04 14.19
CA PHE A 93 7.19 13.87 14.59
C PHE A 93 5.98 13.74 13.68
N ILE A 94 5.91 12.63 12.94
CA ILE A 94 4.84 12.37 11.98
C ILE A 94 3.91 11.35 12.61
N PHE A 95 2.72 11.80 12.94
CA PHE A 95 1.69 10.96 13.50
C PHE A 95 0.77 10.51 12.37
N ASP A 96 0.86 9.22 12.04
CA ASP A 96 -0.17 8.50 11.30
C ASP A 96 -0.85 7.53 12.27
N VAL A 97 -2.18 7.46 12.24
CA VAL A 97 -2.99 6.64 13.15
C VAL A 97 -2.65 5.14 13.01
N SER A 98 -1.91 4.77 11.96
CA SER A 98 -1.16 3.52 11.79
C SER A 98 0.11 3.41 12.66
N VAL A 99 0.08 3.73 13.96
CA VAL A 99 1.32 3.68 14.77
C VAL A 99 1.64 2.25 15.22
N ILE A 100 2.89 1.81 15.02
CA ILE A 100 3.47 0.62 15.65
C ILE A 100 4.39 1.08 16.80
N SER A 101 4.21 0.48 17.97
CA SER A 101 5.23 0.52 19.03
C SER A 101 6.32 -0.50 18.73
N ILE A 102 7.57 -0.04 18.82
CA ILE A 102 8.76 -0.87 18.83
C ILE A 102 9.29 -0.87 20.27
N GLY A 103 9.07 -1.96 21.00
CA GLY A 103 9.80 -2.32 22.21
C GLY A 103 9.03 -3.26 23.13
N ASN A 104 9.74 -4.31 23.57
CA ASN A 104 9.41 -5.37 24.53
C ASN A 104 7.92 -5.72 24.71
N GLU A 105 7.55 -6.79 23.99
CA GLU A 105 6.62 -7.83 24.43
C GLU A 105 5.13 -7.83 24.04
N LYS A 106 4.69 -7.18 22.95
CA LYS A 106 3.43 -7.57 22.28
C LYS A 106 3.35 -7.01 20.85
N PHE A 107 3.21 -7.91 19.87
CA PHE A 107 2.77 -7.54 18.54
C PHE A 107 1.25 -7.56 18.55
N GLU A 108 0.62 -6.40 18.56
CA GLU A 108 -0.81 -6.33 18.32
C GLU A 108 -1.07 -5.22 17.33
N ALA A 109 -1.73 -5.59 16.24
CA ALA A 109 -2.09 -4.67 15.19
C ALA A 109 -3.19 -3.72 15.72
N LYS A 110 -3.08 -2.47 15.26
CA LYS A 110 -4.16 -1.50 14.99
C LYS A 110 -4.71 -0.69 16.18
N ALA A 111 -4.52 0.62 16.06
CA ALA A 111 -5.54 1.61 16.42
C ALA A 111 -5.75 2.51 15.20
N GLY A 112 -6.21 1.94 14.08
CA GLY A 112 -6.54 2.64 12.85
C GLY A 112 -7.96 3.22 12.86
N GLY A 113 -8.34 3.90 11.77
CA GLY A 113 -9.72 4.34 11.54
C GLY A 113 -10.74 3.21 11.70
N ASP A 114 -10.38 2.02 11.22
CA ASP A 114 -11.19 0.80 11.28
C ASP A 114 -11.46 0.30 12.70
N ASP A 115 -10.57 0.55 13.66
CA ASP A 115 -10.83 0.12 15.04
C ASP A 115 -11.91 0.99 15.68
N PHE A 116 -11.87 2.30 15.42
CA PHE A 116 -12.92 3.22 15.85
C PHE A 116 -14.26 2.84 15.20
N ASP A 117 -14.25 2.53 13.91
CA ASP A 117 -15.45 2.07 13.20
C ASP A 117 -15.95 0.74 13.77
N SER A 118 -15.05 -0.18 14.09
CA SER A 118 -15.42 -1.49 14.66
C SER A 118 -15.98 -1.37 16.07
N ARG A 119 -15.50 -0.44 16.91
CA ARG A 119 -16.11 -0.14 18.22
C ARG A 119 -17.54 0.38 18.08
N LEU A 120 -17.77 1.28 17.13
CA LEU A 120 -19.12 1.76 16.81
C LEU A 120 -20.03 0.66 16.27
N VAL A 121 -19.54 -0.16 15.35
CA VAL A 121 -20.29 -1.29 14.78
C VAL A 121 -20.67 -2.27 15.89
N ASN A 122 -19.74 -2.66 16.75
CA ASN A 122 -20.02 -3.58 17.86
C ASN A 122 -21.08 -3.01 18.81
N TYR A 123 -20.97 -1.74 19.17
CA TYR A 123 -21.98 -1.05 19.99
C TYR A 123 -23.36 -1.06 19.31
N CYS A 124 -23.42 -0.80 18.00
CA CYS A 124 -24.68 -0.84 17.24
C CYS A 124 -25.26 -2.27 17.15
N VAL A 125 -24.41 -3.28 16.96
CA VAL A 125 -24.83 -4.70 16.92
C VAL A 125 -25.39 -5.15 18.27
N GLU A 126 -24.71 -4.81 19.37
CA GLU A 126 -25.19 -5.11 20.73
C GLU A 126 -26.52 -4.38 21.02
N THR A 127 -26.62 -3.11 20.65
CA THR A 127 -27.85 -2.33 20.81
C THR A 127 -28.99 -2.91 19.97
N PHE A 128 -28.74 -3.28 18.71
CA PHE A 128 -29.74 -3.92 17.85
C PHE A 128 -30.22 -5.24 18.47
N LYS A 129 -29.29 -6.06 18.96
CA LYS A 129 -29.61 -7.33 19.62
C LYS A 129 -30.49 -7.14 20.85
N GLN A 130 -30.25 -6.09 21.64
CA GLN A 130 -31.06 -5.77 22.82
C GLN A 130 -32.47 -5.27 22.44
N VAL A 131 -32.58 -4.38 21.44
CA VAL A 131 -33.85 -3.76 21.05
C VAL A 131 -34.75 -4.73 20.28
N TYR A 132 -34.19 -5.55 19.40
CA TYR A 132 -34.95 -6.42 18.49
C TYR A 132 -34.93 -7.89 18.91
N GLY A 133 -35.05 -8.17 20.21
CA GLY A 133 -35.35 -9.52 20.71
C GLY A 133 -34.25 -10.57 20.49
N GLY A 134 -32.98 -10.16 20.51
CA GLY A 134 -31.85 -11.08 20.44
C GLY A 134 -31.34 -11.41 19.03
N ILE A 135 -31.85 -10.74 17.98
CA ILE A 135 -31.41 -10.97 16.61
C ILE A 135 -29.92 -10.64 16.45
N ASP A 136 -29.16 -11.61 15.96
CA ASP A 136 -27.72 -11.50 15.81
C ASP A 136 -27.31 -11.11 14.38
N LEU A 137 -26.98 -9.83 14.19
CA LEU A 137 -26.54 -9.29 12.90
C LEU A 137 -25.21 -9.86 12.39
N THR A 138 -24.39 -10.47 13.25
CA THR A 138 -23.06 -10.98 12.86
C THR A 138 -23.15 -12.11 11.83
N THR A 139 -24.30 -12.76 11.75
CA THR A 139 -24.61 -13.80 10.76
C THR A 139 -24.89 -13.25 9.35
N ASN A 140 -25.16 -11.95 9.22
CA ASN A 140 -25.50 -11.31 7.95
C ASN A 140 -24.42 -10.32 7.50
N ALA A 141 -23.50 -10.80 6.65
CA ALA A 141 -22.39 -10.00 6.14
C ALA A 141 -22.84 -8.73 5.39
N LYS A 142 -23.99 -8.77 4.70
CA LYS A 142 -24.53 -7.61 3.97
C LYS A 142 -25.04 -6.54 4.95
N ALA A 143 -25.73 -6.94 6.01
CA ALA A 143 -26.18 -6.03 7.07
C ALA A 143 -25.00 -5.35 7.76
N ILE A 144 -23.98 -6.12 8.15
CA ILE A 144 -22.77 -5.60 8.80
C ILE A 144 -22.02 -4.62 7.89
N SER A 145 -21.92 -4.88 6.58
CA SER A 145 -21.29 -3.97 5.63
C SER A 145 -22.03 -2.63 5.53
N ARG A 146 -23.36 -2.66 5.46
CA ARG A 146 -24.19 -1.44 5.47
C ARG A 146 -24.05 -0.66 6.77
N LEU A 147 -24.08 -1.36 7.91
CA LEU A 147 -23.91 -0.75 9.23
C LEU A 147 -22.53 -0.12 9.40
N ARG A 148 -21.46 -0.78 8.91
CA ARG A 148 -20.10 -0.25 8.93
C ARG A 148 -19.98 1.07 8.17
N LYS A 149 -20.58 1.16 6.99
CA LYS A 149 -20.62 2.41 6.20
C LYS A 149 -21.34 3.55 6.94
N ALA A 150 -22.45 3.23 7.62
CA ALA A 150 -23.17 4.21 8.44
C ALA A 150 -22.36 4.66 9.66
N CYS A 151 -21.70 3.72 10.35
CA CYS A 151 -20.81 4.01 11.49
C CYS A 151 -19.62 4.88 11.09
N GLU A 152 -18.99 4.61 9.93
CA GLU A 152 -17.89 5.42 9.42
C GLU A 152 -18.35 6.86 9.12
N THR A 153 -19.53 7.01 8.52
CA THR A 153 -20.14 8.33 8.26
C THR A 153 -20.42 9.06 9.57
N ALA A 154 -21.00 8.37 10.56
CA ALA A 154 -21.25 8.93 11.88
C ALA A 154 -19.97 9.35 12.59
N LYS A 155 -18.90 8.54 12.55
CA LYS A 155 -17.57 8.89 13.08
C LYS A 155 -17.06 10.19 12.46
N ARG A 156 -17.13 10.33 11.14
CA ARG A 156 -16.72 11.55 10.42
C ARG A 156 -17.53 12.77 10.88
N THR A 157 -18.85 12.61 11.04
CA THR A 157 -19.74 13.66 11.56
C THR A 157 -19.41 14.05 12.99
N LEU A 158 -19.11 13.07 13.87
CA LEU A 158 -18.76 13.30 15.27
C LEU A 158 -17.43 14.04 15.45
N SER A 159 -16.54 14.01 14.46
CA SER A 159 -15.33 14.84 14.45
C SER A 159 -15.64 16.34 14.36
N LEU A 160 -16.85 16.72 13.94
CA LEU A 160 -17.28 18.12 13.81
C LEU A 160 -18.44 18.46 14.76
N HIS A 161 -19.41 17.55 14.91
CA HIS A 161 -20.63 17.74 15.69
C HIS A 161 -20.63 16.92 16.99
N GLU A 162 -21.38 17.36 18.00
CA GLU A 162 -21.44 16.68 19.30
C GLU A 162 -22.40 15.48 19.30
N LEU A 163 -23.33 15.42 18.36
CA LEU A 163 -24.37 14.40 18.26
C LEU A 163 -24.58 14.04 16.78
N THR A 164 -24.85 12.76 16.51
CA THR A 164 -25.26 12.29 15.18
C THR A 164 -26.20 11.09 15.31
N ASN A 165 -26.91 10.77 14.23
CA ASN A 165 -27.75 9.58 14.16
C ASN A 165 -27.15 8.59 13.15
N ILE A 166 -27.19 7.31 13.52
CA ILE A 166 -26.82 6.18 12.68
C ILE A 166 -28.13 5.59 12.16
N ASP A 167 -28.46 5.89 10.91
CA ASP A 167 -29.70 5.46 10.27
C ASP A 167 -29.40 4.46 9.14
N VAL A 168 -30.02 3.28 9.21
CA VAL A 168 -29.91 2.24 8.19
C VAL A 168 -31.27 1.60 7.93
N GLU A 169 -31.84 1.87 6.75
CA GLU A 169 -33.09 1.27 6.28
C GLU A 169 -32.92 -0.23 6.00
N SER A 170 -33.90 -1.04 6.37
CA SER A 170 -33.93 -2.50 6.13
C SER A 170 -32.60 -3.18 6.47
N LEU A 171 -32.08 -2.92 7.67
CA LEU A 171 -30.79 -3.41 8.12
C LEU A 171 -30.79 -4.94 8.17
N CYS A 172 -31.86 -5.55 8.69
CA CYS A 172 -32.05 -6.99 8.73
C CYS A 172 -33.52 -7.33 8.47
N GLY A 173 -33.80 -7.98 7.33
CA GLY A 173 -35.17 -8.12 6.84
C GLY A 173 -35.78 -6.74 6.58
N ASP A 174 -37.01 -6.53 7.04
CA ASP A 174 -37.73 -5.26 6.91
C ASP A 174 -37.57 -4.33 8.15
N ILE A 175 -36.56 -4.58 8.97
CA ILE A 175 -36.30 -3.79 10.19
C ILE A 175 -35.36 -2.63 9.87
N ASP A 176 -35.86 -1.41 10.05
CA ASP A 176 -35.04 -0.19 10.04
C ASP A 176 -34.32 -0.02 11.38
N PHE A 177 -33.09 0.48 11.32
CA PHE A 177 -32.29 0.79 12.50
C PHE A 177 -31.98 2.27 12.56
N SER A 178 -32.26 2.90 13.70
CA SER A 178 -31.90 4.29 13.99
C SER A 178 -31.36 4.37 15.41
N LEU A 179 -30.18 4.97 15.57
CA LEU A 179 -29.52 5.14 16.86
C LEU A 179 -28.85 6.51 16.94
N SER A 180 -29.19 7.29 17.96
CA SER A 180 -28.48 8.55 18.25
C SER A 180 -27.25 8.28 19.11
N ILE A 181 -26.12 8.87 18.75
CA ILE A 181 -24.85 8.74 19.46
C ILE A 181 -24.17 10.09 19.62
N SER A 182 -23.71 10.35 20.83
CA SER A 182 -22.93 11.55 21.16
C SER A 182 -21.43 11.32 21.00
N ARG A 183 -20.67 12.40 20.79
CA ARG A 183 -19.21 12.39 20.77
C ARG A 183 -18.63 11.83 22.07
N CYS A 184 -19.21 12.21 23.22
CA CYS A 184 -18.77 11.70 24.51
C CYS A 184 -18.89 10.17 24.61
N GLN A 185 -20.01 9.61 24.17
CA GLN A 185 -20.20 8.16 24.12
C GLN A 185 -19.22 7.48 23.15
N PHE A 186 -19.03 8.05 21.95
CA PHE A 186 -18.03 7.54 21.01
C PHE A 186 -16.62 7.53 21.60
N GLU A 187 -16.24 8.62 22.28
CA GLU A 187 -14.93 8.72 22.94
C GLU A 187 -14.75 7.69 24.06
N GLN A 188 -15.80 7.40 24.82
CA GLN A 188 -15.80 6.35 25.85
C GLN A 188 -15.64 4.96 25.24
N LEU A 189 -16.38 4.64 24.17
CA LEU A 189 -16.28 3.38 23.43
C LEU A 189 -14.88 3.16 22.86
N CYS A 190 -14.18 4.25 22.53
CA CYS A 190 -12.85 4.24 21.92
C CYS A 190 -11.71 4.50 22.92
N SER A 191 -11.99 4.46 24.23
CA SER A 191 -11.00 4.73 25.28
C SER A 191 -9.75 3.83 25.21
N ASP A 192 -9.93 2.53 24.98
CA ASP A 192 -8.82 1.58 24.81
C ASP A 192 -7.93 1.91 23.59
N PRO A 193 -8.47 2.04 22.35
CA PRO A 193 -7.68 2.49 21.20
C PRO A 193 -6.91 3.79 21.44
N PHE A 194 -7.50 4.78 22.10
CA PHE A 194 -6.82 6.03 22.44
C PHE A 194 -5.66 5.85 23.43
N ASN A 195 -5.84 5.01 24.44
CA ASN A 195 -4.78 4.71 25.41
C ASN A 195 -3.62 3.94 24.74
N ARG A 196 -3.94 2.97 23.87
CA ARG A 196 -2.93 2.27 23.07
C ARG A 196 -2.12 3.23 22.21
N MET A 197 -2.79 4.14 21.50
CA MET A 197 -2.14 5.20 20.71
C MET A 197 -1.15 6.02 21.56
N LEU A 198 -1.58 6.51 22.73
CA LEU A 198 -0.72 7.30 23.62
C LEU A 198 0.53 6.56 24.10
N ASN A 199 0.39 5.29 24.47
CA ASN A 199 1.53 4.47 24.89
C ASN A 199 2.59 4.38 23.79
N ILE A 200 2.14 4.20 22.54
CA ILE A 200 3.03 4.12 21.40
C ILE A 200 3.77 5.45 21.18
N VAL A 201 3.05 6.59 21.19
CA VAL A 201 3.66 7.91 21.03
C VAL A 201 4.73 8.16 22.10
N ASN A 202 4.43 7.89 23.37
CA ASN A 202 5.38 8.08 24.46
C ASN A 202 6.63 7.21 24.31
N GLN A 203 6.46 5.96 23.87
CA GLN A 203 7.56 5.05 23.63
C GLN A 203 8.44 5.52 22.46
N THR A 204 7.85 5.96 21.35
CA THR A 204 8.60 6.50 20.20
C THR A 204 9.40 7.75 20.58
N LEU A 205 8.84 8.64 21.41
CA LEU A 205 9.55 9.83 21.88
C LEU A 205 10.73 9.48 22.79
N SER A 206 10.53 8.51 23.69
CA SER A 206 11.60 8.00 24.56
C SER A 206 12.74 7.37 23.75
N ASP A 207 12.42 6.53 22.77
CA ASP A 207 13.41 5.88 21.90
C ASP A 207 14.18 6.91 21.05
N ALA A 208 13.51 7.97 20.59
CA ALA A 208 14.12 9.05 19.83
C ALA A 208 14.96 10.02 20.67
N LYS A 209 14.82 9.99 22.01
CA LYS A 209 15.46 10.95 22.95
C LYS A 209 15.20 12.42 22.56
N LEU A 210 13.96 12.72 22.15
CA LEU A 210 13.58 14.05 21.68
C LEU A 210 12.67 14.77 22.68
N ASP A 211 13.15 15.91 23.20
CA ASP A 211 12.37 16.78 24.11
C ASP A 211 11.47 17.79 23.38
N LYS A 212 11.78 18.07 22.09
CA LYS A 212 11.06 19.03 21.24
C LYS A 212 11.02 18.54 19.79
N ALA A 213 9.82 18.39 19.24
CA ALA A 213 9.59 18.09 17.82
C ALA A 213 8.38 18.86 17.30
N ASP A 214 8.46 19.36 16.07
CA ASP A 214 7.30 19.83 15.30
C ASP A 214 6.39 18.61 15.04
N VAL A 215 5.06 18.73 15.22
CA VAL A 215 4.14 17.59 15.03
C VAL A 215 3.36 17.76 13.73
N LEU A 216 3.54 16.82 12.82
CA LEU A 216 2.78 16.69 11.58
C LEU A 216 1.73 15.58 11.74
N LEU A 217 0.46 15.94 11.62
CA LEU A 217 -0.65 14.98 11.66
C LEU A 217 -0.97 14.53 10.23
N VAL A 218 -0.95 13.23 9.99
CA VAL A 218 -1.18 12.61 8.68
C VAL A 218 -2.20 11.48 8.85
N GLY A 219 -3.05 11.28 7.83
CA GLY A 219 -4.01 10.19 7.81
C GLY A 219 -5.43 10.59 8.25
N GLY A 220 -6.42 9.97 7.63
CA GLY A 220 -7.84 10.37 7.70
C GLY A 220 -8.52 10.19 9.07
N SER A 221 -7.84 9.62 10.06
CA SER A 221 -8.34 9.53 11.44
C SER A 221 -7.81 10.64 12.36
N THR A 222 -6.88 11.46 11.90
CA THR A 222 -6.40 12.65 12.62
C THR A 222 -7.43 13.77 12.81
N PRO A 223 -8.51 13.90 12.02
CA PRO A 223 -9.58 14.85 12.31
C PRO A 223 -10.39 14.54 13.58
N VAL A 224 -10.28 13.34 14.15
CA VAL A 224 -10.96 12.99 15.41
C VAL A 224 -10.45 13.90 16.53
N LEU A 225 -11.32 14.76 17.06
CA LEU A 225 -10.94 15.81 18.04
C LEU A 225 -10.26 15.24 19.29
N ARG A 226 -10.70 14.07 19.76
CA ARG A 226 -10.07 13.40 20.90
C ARG A 226 -8.61 13.05 20.63
N VAL A 227 -8.28 12.58 19.42
CA VAL A 227 -6.89 12.29 19.02
C VAL A 227 -6.05 13.57 19.08
N GLN A 228 -6.56 14.66 18.50
CA GLN A 228 -5.86 15.94 18.52
C GLN A 228 -5.63 16.47 19.94
N TYR A 229 -6.65 16.38 20.80
CA TYR A 229 -6.56 16.79 22.20
C TYR A 229 -5.51 15.98 22.97
N LEU A 230 -5.51 14.65 22.82
CA LEU A 230 -4.54 13.79 23.49
C LEU A 230 -3.12 14.06 23.01
N LEU A 231 -2.91 14.27 21.70
CA LEU A 231 -1.61 14.63 21.17
C LEU A 231 -1.18 16.02 21.65
N GLN A 232 -2.07 17.01 21.71
CA GLN A 232 -1.77 18.34 22.25
C GLN A 232 -1.31 18.27 23.71
N ASN A 233 -1.90 17.39 24.51
CA ASN A 233 -1.47 17.18 25.89
C ASN A 233 -0.06 16.57 25.95
N VAL A 234 0.26 15.59 25.11
CA VAL A 234 1.62 15.01 25.04
C VAL A 234 2.64 16.04 24.55
N PHE A 235 2.26 16.85 23.56
CA PHE A 235 3.12 17.80 22.88
C PHE A 235 2.81 19.25 23.28
N SER A 236 2.59 19.53 24.56
CA SER A 236 2.06 20.82 25.06
C SER A 236 2.95 22.04 24.76
N ARG A 237 4.16 21.83 24.23
CA ARG A 237 5.13 22.86 23.84
C ARG A 237 5.47 22.86 22.34
N SER A 238 4.83 22.01 21.54
CA SER A 238 5.11 21.86 20.11
C SER A 238 4.10 22.59 19.24
N LYS A 239 4.54 23.00 18.04
CA LYS A 239 3.65 23.54 17.02
C LYS A 239 3.02 22.40 16.24
N PHE A 240 1.69 22.32 16.27
CA PHE A 240 0.91 21.46 15.38
C PHE A 240 0.86 22.08 13.98
N ILE A 241 1.14 21.27 12.98
CA ILE A 241 1.24 21.72 11.60
C ILE A 241 0.06 21.18 10.82
N GLY A 242 -0.96 22.02 10.63
CA GLY A 242 -2.16 21.71 9.86
C GLY A 242 -2.14 22.24 8.42
N LEU A 243 -0.97 22.60 7.88
CA LEU A 243 -0.86 23.24 6.56
C LEU A 243 -1.03 22.28 5.38
N ILE A 244 -0.93 20.98 5.61
CA ILE A 244 -0.99 19.97 4.56
C ILE A 244 -2.27 19.18 4.77
N ASN A 245 -3.05 19.00 3.71
CA ASN A 245 -4.23 18.14 3.74
C ASN A 245 -3.77 16.71 4.11
N PRO A 246 -4.23 16.15 5.25
CA PRO A 246 -3.75 14.85 5.74
C PRO A 246 -4.04 13.71 4.76
N ASP A 247 -5.03 13.87 3.87
CA ASP A 247 -5.43 12.86 2.88
C ASP A 247 -4.60 12.96 1.58
N GLU A 248 -4.00 14.11 1.28
CA GLU A 248 -3.21 14.35 0.05
C GLU A 248 -1.70 14.33 0.31
N ALA A 249 -1.28 14.50 1.56
CA ALA A 249 0.13 14.59 1.97
C ALA A 249 0.99 13.46 1.39
N ALA A 250 0.51 12.20 1.48
CA ALA A 250 1.27 11.06 0.97
C ALA A 250 1.33 11.00 -0.57
N THR A 251 0.28 11.48 -1.25
CA THR A 251 0.12 11.39 -2.71
C THR A 251 0.93 12.45 -3.45
N CYS A 252 0.94 13.69 -2.95
CA CYS A 252 1.68 14.79 -3.55
C CYS A 252 3.18 14.49 -3.66
N ASP A 253 3.78 13.82 -2.67
CA ASP A 253 5.23 13.58 -2.69
C ASP A 253 5.64 12.25 -3.29
N ALA A 254 4.74 11.28 -3.36
CA ALA A 254 4.96 10.14 -4.26
C ALA A 254 5.16 10.65 -5.70
N ALA A 255 4.38 11.66 -6.12
CA ALA A 255 4.57 12.32 -7.42
C ALA A 255 5.88 13.13 -7.49
N PHE A 256 6.26 13.84 -6.43
CA PHE A 256 7.54 14.56 -6.39
C PHE A 256 8.75 13.61 -6.45
N LEU A 257 8.71 12.50 -5.70
CA LEU A 257 9.74 11.47 -5.74
C LEU A 257 9.86 10.85 -7.12
N ALA A 258 8.72 10.55 -7.76
CA ALA A 258 8.70 10.08 -9.14
C ALA A 258 9.38 11.08 -10.10
N SER A 259 9.07 12.38 -9.97
CA SER A 259 9.70 13.45 -10.76
C SER A 259 11.21 13.52 -10.52
N ASN A 260 11.67 13.50 -9.27
CA ASN A 260 13.10 13.53 -8.94
C ASN A 260 13.86 12.31 -9.45
N MET A 261 13.26 11.12 -9.40
CA MET A 261 13.87 9.90 -9.92
C MET A 261 14.05 9.96 -11.44
N VAL A 262 13.12 10.62 -12.15
CA VAL A 262 13.23 10.86 -13.60
C VAL A 262 14.29 11.93 -13.90
N GLU A 263 14.35 13.01 -13.11
CA GLU A 263 15.27 14.14 -13.32
C GLU A 263 16.67 13.92 -12.73
N LYS A 264 16.90 12.82 -12.00
CA LYS A 264 18.17 12.50 -11.29
C LYS A 264 18.66 13.64 -10.36
N GLN A 265 17.74 14.37 -9.74
CA GLN A 265 18.12 15.38 -8.74
C GLN A 265 18.56 14.73 -7.42
N SER A 266 19.49 15.37 -6.71
CA SER A 266 20.20 14.83 -5.55
C SER A 266 19.40 14.89 -4.24
N LEU A 267 18.18 14.34 -4.22
CA LEU A 267 17.45 14.14 -2.97
C LEU A 267 17.95 12.84 -2.29
N GLN A 268 18.73 12.97 -1.21
CA GLN A 268 19.18 11.81 -0.43
C GLN A 268 18.21 11.55 0.71
N ILE A 269 17.42 10.47 0.60
CA ILE A 269 16.56 10.00 1.69
C ILE A 269 17.30 8.90 2.45
N LEU A 270 17.56 9.14 3.73
CA LEU A 270 18.11 8.13 4.62
C LEU A 270 16.98 7.38 5.32
N LYS A 271 16.81 6.11 4.95
CA LYS A 271 15.85 5.19 5.59
C LYS A 271 16.56 4.32 6.63
N ALA A 272 15.79 3.81 7.59
CA ALA A 272 16.28 2.87 8.59
C ALA A 272 15.34 1.67 8.74
N THR A 273 15.88 0.52 9.15
CA THR A 273 15.11 -0.72 9.36
C THR A 273 14.13 -0.59 10.53
N PRO A 274 12.86 -1.00 10.37
CA PRO A 274 11.85 -0.87 11.44
C PRO A 274 12.00 -1.90 12.55
N LEU A 275 12.50 -3.11 12.23
CA LEU A 275 12.68 -4.21 13.17
C LEU A 275 14.06 -4.82 13.00
N SER A 276 14.61 -5.37 14.09
CA SER A 276 15.78 -6.23 14.00
C SER A 276 15.39 -7.52 13.28
N LEU A 277 16.18 -7.91 12.28
CA LEU A 277 16.04 -9.18 11.58
C LEU A 277 17.01 -10.18 12.17
N ASN A 278 16.50 -11.36 12.53
CA ASN A 278 17.26 -12.40 13.21
C ASN A 278 17.18 -13.72 12.44
N LEU A 279 18.29 -14.43 12.37
CA LEU A 279 18.37 -15.78 11.85
C LEU A 279 17.97 -16.79 12.93
N ALA A 280 17.03 -17.69 12.62
CA ALA A 280 16.74 -18.82 13.47
C ALA A 280 17.77 -19.93 13.30
N LEU A 281 18.38 -20.32 14.41
CA LEU A 281 19.23 -21.48 14.53
C LEU A 281 18.43 -22.69 15.04
N ALA A 282 19.07 -23.86 15.02
CA ALA A 282 18.53 -25.05 15.66
C ALA A 282 18.14 -24.78 17.12
N ARG A 283 17.07 -25.44 17.58
CA ARG A 283 16.49 -25.32 18.94
C ARG A 283 15.87 -23.94 19.26
N GLY A 284 15.54 -23.12 18.26
CA GLY A 284 14.76 -21.88 18.44
C GLY A 284 15.56 -20.68 18.96
N LYS A 285 16.91 -20.78 18.97
CA LYS A 285 17.78 -19.64 19.26
C LYS A 285 17.83 -18.68 18.07
N LEU A 286 17.94 -17.39 18.37
CA LEU A 286 18.05 -16.35 17.35
C LEU A 286 19.43 -15.69 17.35
N VAL A 287 19.97 -15.44 16.17
CA VAL A 287 21.17 -14.63 15.97
C VAL A 287 20.79 -13.37 15.20
N ASN A 288 21.17 -12.22 15.72
CA ASN A 288 20.88 -10.94 15.10
C ASN A 288 21.66 -10.79 13.79
N LEU A 289 20.95 -10.55 12.67
CA LEU A 289 21.53 -10.32 11.35
C LEU A 289 21.67 -8.83 11.06
N ILE A 290 20.55 -8.11 11.22
CA ILE A 290 20.44 -6.68 10.92
C ILE A 290 19.71 -6.04 12.08
N GLU A 291 20.37 -5.09 12.73
CA GLU A 291 19.80 -4.36 13.86
C GLU A 291 18.66 -3.44 13.42
N ARG A 292 17.72 -3.19 14.34
CA ARG A 292 16.75 -2.11 14.19
C ARG A 292 17.46 -0.78 14.01
N SER A 293 16.85 0.13 13.26
CA SER A 293 17.36 1.47 13.00
C SER A 293 18.68 1.51 12.19
N MET A 294 19.07 0.40 11.56
CA MET A 294 20.21 0.37 10.65
C MET A 294 19.84 1.05 9.32
N LYS A 295 20.76 1.82 8.74
CA LYS A 295 20.54 2.51 7.46
C LYS A 295 20.25 1.51 6.33
N VAL A 296 19.27 1.84 5.49
CA VAL A 296 18.88 1.08 4.30
C VAL A 296 19.30 1.86 3.05
N PRO A 297 19.91 1.23 2.03
CA PRO A 297 20.15 -0.22 1.86
C PRO A 297 21.28 -0.77 2.75
N THR A 298 21.18 -2.04 3.11
CA THR A 298 22.19 -2.75 3.93
C THR A 298 22.34 -4.21 3.52
N LYS A 299 23.50 -4.82 3.79
CA LYS A 299 23.77 -6.23 3.55
C LYS A 299 24.52 -6.88 4.70
N LYS A 300 24.23 -8.15 4.96
CA LYS A 300 24.94 -8.99 5.92
C LYS A 300 25.17 -10.38 5.33
N THR A 301 26.41 -10.85 5.36
CA THR A 301 26.78 -12.20 4.92
C THR A 301 27.07 -13.06 6.15
N VAL A 302 26.58 -14.29 6.11
CA VAL A 302 26.79 -15.30 7.15
C VAL A 302 27.04 -16.65 6.50
N THR A 303 27.84 -17.47 7.16
CA THR A 303 28.09 -18.87 6.78
C THR A 303 27.27 -19.75 7.72
N PRO A 304 26.09 -20.24 7.31
CA PRO A 304 25.28 -21.14 8.12
C PRO A 304 26.03 -22.47 8.35
N ILE A 305 25.57 -23.31 9.27
CA ILE A 305 26.18 -24.62 9.53
C ILE A 305 25.18 -25.74 9.22
N THR A 306 25.67 -26.86 8.70
CA THR A 306 24.86 -28.06 8.43
C THR A 306 24.52 -28.79 9.73
N SER A 307 23.32 -29.37 9.80
CA SER A 307 22.88 -30.15 10.97
C SER A 307 23.21 -31.64 10.83
N PRO A 308 22.86 -32.32 9.72
CA PRO A 308 23.39 -33.63 9.36
C PRO A 308 24.58 -33.56 8.39
N ASP A 309 25.36 -34.64 8.34
CA ASP A 309 26.38 -34.86 7.30
C ASP A 309 25.73 -34.88 5.91
N ASN A 310 26.42 -34.31 4.91
CA ASN A 310 26.02 -34.31 3.50
C ASN A 310 24.62 -33.71 3.25
N GLN A 311 24.19 -32.75 4.07
CA GLN A 311 22.95 -32.01 3.89
C GLN A 311 22.90 -31.30 2.53
N ARG A 312 21.91 -31.63 1.68
CA ARG A 312 21.74 -31.03 0.34
C ARG A 312 20.72 -29.91 0.28
N ASP A 313 19.91 -29.79 1.33
CA ASP A 313 18.77 -28.89 1.39
C ASP A 313 18.73 -28.26 2.79
N MET A 314 18.76 -26.93 2.83
CA MET A 314 18.91 -26.17 4.06
C MET A 314 17.81 -25.13 4.19
N LEU A 315 17.18 -25.12 5.36
CA LEU A 315 16.09 -24.22 5.69
C LEU A 315 16.57 -23.05 6.53
N ILE A 316 16.37 -21.83 6.02
CA ILE A 316 16.68 -20.58 6.68
C ILE A 316 15.38 -19.89 7.04
N ARG A 317 15.17 -19.61 8.33
CA ARG A 317 14.02 -18.82 8.80
C ARG A 317 14.50 -17.49 9.36
N VAL A 318 13.96 -16.40 8.84
CA VAL A 318 14.26 -15.05 9.30
C VAL A 318 13.09 -14.56 10.15
N HIS A 319 13.38 -14.11 11.37
CA HIS A 319 12.39 -13.57 12.30
C HIS A 319 12.63 -12.09 12.56
N GLY A 320 11.57 -11.30 12.54
CA GLY A 320 11.56 -9.88 12.89
C GLY A 320 11.16 -9.70 14.35
N GLY A 321 12.01 -9.03 15.13
CA GLY A 321 11.71 -8.72 16.53
C GLY A 321 12.95 -8.60 17.42
N GLY A 322 12.72 -8.23 18.68
CA GLY A 322 13.78 -7.98 19.67
C GLY A 322 13.97 -9.08 20.72
N ARG A 323 13.16 -10.14 20.71
CA ARG A 323 13.27 -11.22 21.72
C ARG A 323 14.39 -12.20 21.36
N ALA A 324 14.97 -12.85 22.37
CA ALA A 324 16.07 -13.79 22.21
C ALA A 324 15.67 -15.18 21.65
N LEU A 325 14.38 -15.52 21.73
CA LEU A 325 13.82 -16.79 21.27
C LEU A 325 12.81 -16.57 20.15
N THR A 326 12.61 -17.59 19.32
CA THR A 326 11.61 -17.57 18.24
C THR A 326 10.19 -17.36 18.76
N ASN A 327 9.87 -17.90 19.94
CA ASN A 327 8.56 -17.77 20.57
C ASN A 327 8.36 -16.33 21.06
N GLY A 328 7.73 -15.51 20.22
CA GLY A 328 7.45 -14.10 20.48
C GLY A 328 8.11 -13.11 19.50
N ASN A 329 8.80 -13.60 18.46
CA ASN A 329 9.16 -12.82 17.27
C ASN A 329 8.34 -13.30 16.07
N ASN A 330 8.09 -12.40 15.10
CA ASN A 330 7.31 -12.74 13.92
C ASN A 330 8.20 -13.38 12.86
N LEU A 331 7.77 -14.51 12.29
CA LEU A 331 8.40 -15.05 11.10
C LEU A 331 8.22 -14.03 9.97
N VAL A 332 9.34 -13.56 9.41
CA VAL A 332 9.35 -12.61 8.29
C VAL A 332 9.29 -13.39 6.98
N ASP A 333 10.22 -14.31 6.79
CA ASP A 333 10.31 -15.15 5.60
C ASP A 333 11.05 -16.46 5.88
N GLU A 334 10.78 -17.45 5.03
CA GLU A 334 11.41 -18.77 5.04
C GLU A 334 12.04 -19.07 3.67
N PHE A 335 13.35 -19.34 3.68
CA PHE A 335 14.17 -19.57 2.49
C PHE A 335 14.70 -21.01 2.49
N HIS A 336 14.42 -21.74 1.41
CA HIS A 336 14.91 -23.09 1.14
C HIS A 336 16.07 -23.00 0.16
N LEU A 337 17.26 -23.38 0.62
CA LEU A 337 18.43 -23.49 -0.24
C LEU A 337 18.48 -24.91 -0.77
N LEU A 338 18.40 -25.05 -2.09
CA LEU A 338 18.42 -26.34 -2.78
C LEU A 338 19.76 -26.55 -3.48
N GLY A 339 20.31 -27.75 -3.38
CA GLY A 339 21.58 -28.10 -4.02
C GLY A 339 22.81 -27.61 -3.26
N VAL A 340 22.73 -27.60 -1.93
CA VAL A 340 23.88 -27.34 -1.05
C VAL A 340 24.93 -28.44 -1.27
N PRO A 341 26.22 -28.09 -1.47
CA PRO A 341 27.29 -29.07 -1.61
C PRO A 341 27.41 -29.96 -0.36
N PRO A 342 27.54 -31.29 -0.52
CA PRO A 342 27.67 -32.19 0.61
C PRO A 342 28.93 -31.87 1.41
N SER A 343 28.76 -31.59 2.70
CA SER A 343 29.83 -31.22 3.64
C SER A 343 29.66 -32.00 4.95
N PRO A 344 30.72 -32.20 5.75
CA PRO A 344 30.60 -32.73 7.11
C PRO A 344 29.65 -31.89 7.95
N ARG A 345 29.04 -32.49 8.96
CA ARG A 345 28.20 -31.83 9.94
C ARG A 345 28.93 -30.64 10.57
N GLU A 346 28.15 -29.59 10.88
CA GLU A 346 28.63 -28.34 11.50
C GLU A 346 29.58 -27.53 10.60
N PHE A 347 29.66 -27.86 9.31
CA PHE A 347 30.51 -27.19 8.34
C PHE A 347 29.82 -27.06 6.97
N THR A 348 30.04 -25.93 6.28
CA THR A 348 29.56 -25.72 4.90
C THR A 348 30.44 -24.72 4.17
N TRP A 349 30.51 -24.85 2.85
CA TRP A 349 31.15 -23.89 1.93
C TRP A 349 30.17 -22.88 1.35
N VAL A 350 28.97 -22.77 1.92
CA VAL A 350 27.93 -21.86 1.44
C VAL A 350 27.95 -20.55 2.22
N GLU A 351 28.15 -19.44 1.52
CA GLU A 351 27.89 -18.11 2.05
C GLU A 351 26.48 -17.64 1.68
N VAL A 352 25.73 -17.19 2.68
CA VAL A 352 24.39 -16.64 2.50
C VAL A 352 24.43 -15.16 2.80
N THR A 353 24.03 -14.35 1.81
CA THR A 353 23.99 -12.90 1.91
C THR A 353 22.55 -12.42 1.98
N PHE A 354 22.22 -11.73 3.05
CA PHE A 354 20.94 -11.06 3.30
C PHE A 354 21.08 -9.59 2.91
N THR A 355 20.28 -9.12 1.95
CA THR A 355 20.26 -7.72 1.52
C THR A 355 18.89 -7.11 1.77
N ILE A 356 18.87 -5.90 2.29
CA ILE A 356 17.67 -5.05 2.31
C ILE A 356 17.89 -3.96 1.27
N ASP A 357 17.05 -3.94 0.24
CA ASP A 357 17.12 -2.96 -0.84
C ASP A 357 16.53 -1.60 -0.45
N GLU A 358 16.58 -0.63 -1.36
CA GLU A 358 16.06 0.72 -1.15
C GLU A 358 14.54 0.77 -0.86
N ASN A 359 13.80 -0.26 -1.28
CA ASN A 359 12.37 -0.42 -1.02
C ASN A 359 12.08 -1.04 0.36
N GLY A 360 13.12 -1.46 1.08
CA GLY A 360 13.00 -2.14 2.37
C GLY A 360 12.62 -3.61 2.25
N VAL A 361 12.87 -4.23 1.09
CA VAL A 361 12.55 -5.64 0.87
C VAL A 361 13.78 -6.51 1.12
N LEU A 362 13.58 -7.58 1.89
CA LEU A 362 14.61 -8.57 2.19
C LEU A 362 14.80 -9.50 0.99
N ASN A 363 16.04 -9.60 0.52
CA ASN A 363 16.46 -10.55 -0.49
C ASN A 363 17.58 -11.42 0.08
N VAL A 364 17.58 -12.70 -0.32
CA VAL A 364 18.59 -13.67 0.12
C VAL A 364 19.24 -14.27 -1.11
N SER A 365 20.57 -14.20 -1.16
CA SER A 365 21.37 -14.90 -2.15
C SER A 365 22.32 -15.87 -1.44
N ALA A 366 22.61 -16.99 -2.10
CA ALA A 366 23.52 -17.99 -1.59
C ALA A 366 24.54 -18.35 -2.66
N VAL A 367 25.81 -18.47 -2.27
CA VAL A 367 26.93 -18.80 -3.17
C VAL A 367 27.76 -19.91 -2.53
N ASP A 368 28.08 -20.93 -3.32
CA ASP A 368 29.11 -21.90 -2.98
C ASP A 368 30.49 -21.25 -3.20
N ILE A 369 31.25 -21.08 -2.12
CA ILE A 369 32.56 -20.43 -2.10
C ILE A 369 33.58 -21.20 -2.97
N LEU A 370 33.49 -22.53 -3.03
CA LEU A 370 34.47 -23.33 -3.77
C LEU A 370 34.20 -23.30 -5.28
N ALA A 371 32.94 -23.38 -5.66
CA ALA A 371 32.53 -23.43 -7.06
C ALA A 371 32.25 -22.05 -7.67
N ASP A 372 32.27 -20.98 -6.85
CA ASP A 372 31.77 -19.64 -7.18
C ASP A 372 30.39 -19.67 -7.88
N LYS A 373 29.56 -20.63 -7.45
CA LYS A 373 28.28 -20.93 -8.10
C LYS A 373 27.14 -20.48 -7.21
N ARG A 374 26.19 -19.77 -7.81
CA ARG A 374 24.95 -19.39 -7.12
C ARG A 374 24.12 -20.62 -6.82
N ILE A 375 23.67 -20.70 -5.57
CA ILE A 375 22.74 -21.72 -5.08
C ILE A 375 21.34 -21.20 -5.25
N GLN A 376 20.43 -22.08 -5.67
CA GLN A 376 19.03 -21.72 -5.83
C GLN A 376 18.40 -21.53 -4.46
N VAL A 377 17.81 -20.35 -4.25
CA VAL A 377 17.06 -20.01 -3.04
C VAL A 377 15.58 -19.93 -3.41
N CYS A 378 14.76 -20.77 -2.79
CA CYS A 378 13.31 -20.79 -2.97
C CYS A 378 12.63 -20.23 -1.71
N ILE A 379 11.67 -19.33 -1.87
CA ILE A 379 10.88 -18.80 -0.75
C ILE A 379 9.63 -19.66 -0.60
N ARG A 380 9.36 -20.19 0.59
CA ARG A 380 8.16 -21.03 0.83
C ARG A 380 7.10 -20.20 1.56
N ASP A 381 5.94 -20.08 0.92
CA ASP A 381 4.66 -19.69 1.55
C ASP A 381 4.60 -18.30 2.23
N SER A 382 4.83 -17.24 1.46
CA SER A 382 4.72 -15.84 1.95
C SER A 382 3.74 -14.98 1.16
N GLY A 383 2.73 -15.59 0.53
CA GLY A 383 1.78 -14.86 -0.33
C GLY A 383 2.44 -14.27 -1.59
N HIS A 384 3.61 -14.80 -1.96
CA HIS A 384 4.31 -14.45 -3.19
C HIS A 384 3.66 -15.12 -4.39
N LEU A 385 3.47 -14.32 -5.43
CA LEU A 385 3.07 -14.80 -6.74
C LEU A 385 4.33 -15.18 -7.52
N SER A 386 4.34 -16.36 -8.15
CA SER A 386 5.38 -16.71 -9.12
C SER A 386 5.27 -15.80 -10.35
N GLU A 387 6.34 -15.69 -11.14
CA GLU A 387 6.29 -14.92 -12.41
C GLU A 387 5.17 -15.41 -13.33
N GLU A 388 4.95 -16.74 -13.39
CA GLU A 388 3.85 -17.36 -14.13
C GLU A 388 2.48 -16.94 -13.59
N GLN A 389 2.30 -16.92 -12.26
CA GLN A 389 1.05 -16.47 -11.64
C GLN A 389 0.80 -14.97 -11.87
N ILE A 390 1.86 -14.15 -11.84
CA ILE A 390 1.77 -12.72 -12.15
C ILE A 390 1.33 -12.53 -13.61
N GLU A 391 1.92 -13.27 -14.55
CA GLU A 391 1.55 -13.20 -15.97
C GLU A 391 0.09 -13.63 -16.20
N LEU A 392 -0.36 -14.71 -15.55
CA LEU A 392 -1.78 -15.12 -15.58
C LEU A 392 -2.69 -14.03 -15.02
N MET A 393 -2.34 -13.42 -13.88
CA MET A 393 -3.14 -12.35 -13.28
C MET A 393 -3.16 -11.06 -14.12
N ILE A 394 -2.07 -10.74 -14.81
CA ILE A 394 -2.01 -9.64 -15.79
C ILE A 394 -3.01 -9.93 -16.92
N ASN A 395 -2.97 -11.12 -17.50
CA ASN A 395 -3.89 -11.53 -18.57
C ASN A 395 -5.36 -11.48 -18.11
N GLU A 396 -5.65 -11.96 -16.90
CA GLU A 396 -7.01 -11.88 -16.32
C GLU A 396 -7.46 -10.43 -16.08
N ALA A 397 -6.58 -9.58 -15.55
CA ALA A 397 -6.87 -8.18 -15.31
C ALA A 397 -7.16 -7.43 -16.62
N GLU A 398 -6.42 -7.75 -17.69
CA GLU A 398 -6.66 -7.22 -19.03
C GLU A 398 -7.99 -7.67 -19.61
N ASN A 399 -8.34 -8.93 -19.43
CA ASN A 399 -9.65 -9.46 -19.84
C ASN A 399 -10.81 -8.78 -19.12
N ARG A 400 -10.64 -8.50 -17.82
CA ARG A 400 -11.62 -7.70 -17.07
C ARG A 400 -11.71 -6.28 -17.61
N ARG A 401 -10.60 -5.63 -17.97
CA ARG A 401 -10.62 -4.30 -18.61
C ARG A 401 -11.40 -4.32 -19.92
N ILE A 402 -11.21 -5.33 -20.76
CA ILE A 402 -11.93 -5.45 -22.04
C ILE A 402 -13.44 -5.68 -21.79
N ARG A 403 -13.81 -6.53 -20.83
CA ARG A 403 -15.22 -6.75 -20.46
C ARG A 403 -15.88 -5.52 -19.85
N ASN A 404 -15.16 -4.78 -19.01
CA ASN A 404 -15.65 -3.53 -18.44
C ASN A 404 -15.91 -2.52 -19.56
N ARG A 405 -14.96 -2.33 -20.50
CA ARG A 405 -15.15 -1.48 -21.67
C ARG A 405 -16.32 -1.90 -22.54
N GLU A 406 -16.57 -3.21 -22.70
CA GLU A 406 -17.75 -3.70 -23.39
C GLU A 406 -19.04 -3.28 -22.68
N SER A 407 -19.07 -3.42 -21.36
CA SER A 407 -20.23 -3.09 -20.51
C SER A 407 -20.48 -1.59 -20.43
N GLU A 408 -19.43 -0.77 -20.41
CA GLU A 408 -19.53 0.71 -20.43
C GLU A 408 -20.19 1.21 -21.72
N MET A 409 -20.17 0.44 -22.82
CA MET A 409 -20.95 0.80 -24.02
C MET A 409 -22.47 0.71 -23.82
N ASP A 410 -22.92 0.12 -22.71
CA ASP A 410 -24.31 0.13 -22.25
C ASP A 410 -24.62 1.26 -21.26
N ASP A 411 -23.62 2.01 -20.79
CA ASP A 411 -23.84 3.13 -19.88
C ASP A 411 -24.63 4.25 -20.56
N GLU A 412 -25.64 4.75 -19.86
CA GLU A 412 -26.60 5.71 -20.39
C GLU A 412 -25.93 6.98 -20.92
N GLU A 413 -24.89 7.46 -20.23
CA GLU A 413 -24.12 8.62 -20.64
C GLU A 413 -23.40 8.41 -21.98
N ILE A 414 -22.82 7.22 -22.20
CA ILE A 414 -22.13 6.88 -23.45
C ILE A 414 -23.14 6.63 -24.57
N ARG A 415 -24.30 6.04 -24.25
CA ARG A 415 -25.38 5.80 -25.21
C ARG A 415 -25.93 7.09 -25.81
N LEU A 416 -26.10 8.12 -24.97
CA LEU A 416 -26.62 9.43 -25.39
C LEU A 416 -25.63 10.23 -26.23
N LYS A 417 -24.32 10.00 -26.05
CA LYS A 417 -23.26 10.81 -26.67
C LYS A 417 -22.56 10.16 -27.88
N THR A 418 -22.80 8.87 -28.14
CA THR A 418 -22.10 8.12 -29.20
C THR A 418 -23.06 7.44 -30.18
N LEU A 419 -22.71 7.43 -31.48
CA LEU A 419 -23.48 6.73 -32.51
C LEU A 419 -23.58 5.23 -32.20
N GLU A 420 -24.78 4.67 -32.39
CA GLU A 420 -25.05 3.24 -32.16
C GLU A 420 -24.12 2.33 -32.98
N LYS A 421 -23.78 2.74 -34.21
CA LYS A 421 -22.84 2.02 -35.08
C LYS A 421 -21.43 1.93 -34.48
N GLN A 422 -20.94 2.99 -33.83
CA GLN A 422 -19.63 2.99 -33.18
C GLN A 422 -19.63 2.09 -31.94
N ARG A 423 -20.70 2.15 -31.12
CA ARG A 423 -20.88 1.27 -29.95
C ARG A 423 -20.96 -0.21 -30.35
N LYS A 424 -21.73 -0.55 -31.39
CA LYS A 424 -21.81 -1.93 -31.91
C LYS A 424 -20.48 -2.43 -32.46
N ASN A 425 -19.74 -1.59 -33.20
CA ASN A 425 -18.40 -1.96 -33.67
C ASN A 425 -17.45 -2.23 -32.50
N MET A 426 -17.49 -1.37 -31.47
CA MET A 426 -16.68 -1.51 -30.27
C MET A 426 -16.97 -2.79 -29.50
N ARG A 427 -18.26 -3.14 -29.31
CA ARG A 427 -18.64 -4.42 -28.70
C ARG A 427 -18.18 -5.61 -29.51
N ARG A 428 -18.32 -5.55 -30.84
CA ARG A 428 -17.86 -6.63 -31.72
C ARG A 428 -16.35 -6.82 -31.59
N MET A 429 -15.58 -5.73 -31.52
CA MET A 429 -14.14 -5.80 -31.27
C MET A 429 -13.83 -6.42 -29.91
N CYS A 430 -14.46 -5.96 -28.82
CA CYS A 430 -14.25 -6.53 -27.49
C CYS A 430 -14.58 -8.03 -27.43
N LYS A 431 -15.73 -8.45 -27.98
CA LYS A 431 -16.13 -9.86 -28.06
C LYS A 431 -15.16 -10.71 -28.88
N ASN A 432 -14.66 -10.19 -30.00
CA ASN A 432 -13.70 -10.90 -30.83
C ASN A 432 -12.36 -11.06 -30.10
N THR A 433 -11.87 -10.01 -29.43
CA THR A 433 -10.63 -10.06 -28.65
C THR A 433 -10.73 -11.03 -27.47
N LEU A 434 -11.87 -11.07 -26.76
CA LEU A 434 -12.11 -12.02 -25.67
C LEU A 434 -12.13 -13.47 -26.18
N LYS A 435 -12.79 -13.73 -27.31
CA LYS A 435 -12.87 -15.08 -27.91
C LYS A 435 -11.52 -15.64 -28.34
N LEU A 436 -10.62 -14.80 -28.83
CA LEU A 436 -9.28 -15.22 -29.26
C LEU A 436 -8.43 -15.75 -28.10
N MET A 437 -8.65 -15.26 -26.87
CA MET A 437 -7.97 -15.80 -25.69
C MET A 437 -8.61 -17.06 -25.13
N ASP A 438 -9.95 -17.13 -25.14
CA ASP A 438 -10.67 -18.24 -24.50
C ASP A 438 -10.52 -19.56 -25.28
N PHE A 439 -10.24 -19.51 -26.60
CA PHE A 439 -10.32 -20.68 -27.47
C PHE A 439 -9.05 -21.06 -28.23
N ASP A 440 -8.04 -20.18 -28.31
CA ASP A 440 -7.03 -20.31 -29.37
C ASP A 440 -5.61 -20.31 -28.78
N GLN A 441 -5.17 -21.49 -28.31
CA GLN A 441 -3.84 -21.71 -27.69
C GLN A 441 -2.66 -21.44 -28.64
N ASP A 442 -2.91 -21.34 -29.95
CA ASP A 442 -1.91 -21.07 -31.00
C ASP A 442 -1.80 -19.57 -31.38
N THR A 443 -2.59 -18.69 -30.76
CA THR A 443 -2.52 -17.25 -31.02
C THR A 443 -1.25 -16.67 -30.42
N THR A 444 -0.37 -16.10 -31.24
CA THR A 444 0.87 -15.49 -30.76
C THR A 444 0.56 -14.27 -29.89
N LYS A 445 1.32 -14.10 -28.80
CA LYS A 445 1.23 -12.96 -27.87
C LYS A 445 1.13 -11.61 -28.61
N ASP A 446 1.89 -11.46 -29.69
CA ASP A 446 1.90 -10.27 -30.56
C ASP A 446 0.55 -9.98 -31.25
N THR A 447 -0.17 -11.01 -31.69
CA THR A 447 -1.48 -10.83 -32.34
C THR A 447 -2.55 -10.43 -31.35
N TYR A 448 -2.50 -10.97 -30.13
CA TYR A 448 -3.37 -10.55 -29.04
C TYR A 448 -3.08 -9.10 -28.62
N GLU A 449 -1.81 -8.74 -28.42
CA GLU A 449 -1.39 -7.37 -28.10
C GLU A 449 -1.83 -6.36 -29.16
N LEU A 450 -1.73 -6.70 -30.44
CA LEU A 450 -2.18 -5.84 -31.53
C LEU A 450 -3.71 -5.59 -31.48
N MET A 451 -4.50 -6.62 -31.19
CA MET A 451 -5.95 -6.48 -31.07
C MET A 451 -6.33 -5.69 -29.81
N ARG A 452 -5.60 -5.86 -28.72
CA ARG A 452 -5.74 -5.05 -27.51
C ARG A 452 -5.49 -3.57 -27.79
N GLN A 453 -4.39 -3.21 -28.45
CA GLN A 453 -4.10 -1.83 -28.82
C GLN A 453 -5.19 -1.23 -29.71
N LYS A 454 -5.77 -2.02 -30.62
CA LYS A 454 -6.93 -1.61 -31.44
C LYS A 454 -8.18 -1.36 -30.61
N VAL A 455 -8.49 -2.20 -29.63
CA VAL A 455 -9.62 -1.97 -28.69
C VAL A 455 -9.39 -0.69 -27.91
N GLU A 456 -8.19 -0.48 -27.38
CA GLU A 456 -7.84 0.67 -26.56
C GLU A 456 -7.89 1.99 -27.33
N SER A 457 -7.28 2.05 -28.51
CA SER A 457 -7.35 3.21 -29.41
C SER A 457 -8.78 3.55 -29.84
N THR A 458 -9.61 2.53 -30.12
CA THR A 458 -11.01 2.71 -30.51
C THR A 458 -11.85 3.18 -29.32
N TYR A 459 -11.64 2.62 -28.13
CA TYR A 459 -12.28 3.05 -26.88
C TYR A 459 -12.00 4.53 -26.59
N SER A 460 -10.72 4.90 -26.56
CA SER A 460 -10.29 6.28 -26.29
C SER A 460 -10.85 7.26 -27.32
N SER A 461 -10.95 6.85 -28.60
CA SER A 461 -11.57 7.67 -29.64
C SER A 461 -13.07 7.88 -29.41
N ILE A 462 -13.77 6.93 -28.80
CA ILE A 462 -15.20 7.04 -28.48
C ILE A 462 -15.41 7.92 -27.25
N THR A 463 -14.60 7.74 -26.20
CA THR A 463 -14.72 8.50 -24.95
C THR A 463 -14.18 9.92 -25.06
N ALA A 464 -13.19 10.19 -25.91
CA ALA A 464 -12.71 11.55 -26.16
C ALA A 464 -13.74 12.46 -26.85
N VAL A 465 -14.76 11.90 -27.50
CA VAL A 465 -15.88 12.64 -28.10
C VAL A 465 -16.90 13.06 -27.04
N VAL A 466 -16.73 12.63 -25.78
CA VAL A 466 -17.45 13.14 -24.61
C VAL A 466 -16.72 14.39 -24.09
N PRO A 467 -17.19 15.62 -24.39
CA PRO A 467 -16.66 16.78 -23.69
C PRO A 467 -16.96 16.64 -22.19
N ASN A 468 -15.92 16.78 -21.36
CA ASN A 468 -16.03 16.97 -19.92
C ASN A 468 -16.84 18.26 -19.66
N ASN A 469 -18.15 18.12 -19.54
CA ASN A 469 -18.99 19.12 -18.91
C ASN A 469 -19.46 18.57 -17.56
N MET A 470 -18.94 19.23 -16.50
CA MET A 470 -19.23 19.10 -15.06
C MET A 470 -18.52 17.91 -14.38
N LYS A 471 -17.78 18.08 -13.27
CA LYS A 471 -17.84 19.06 -12.17
C LYS A 471 -16.46 19.55 -11.74
#